data_AF-A0A7S0GD11-F1
#
_entry.id   AF-A0A7S0GD11-F1
#
_cell.length_a   1.000
_cell.length_b   1.000
_cell.length_c   1.000
_cell.angle_alpha   90.00
_cell.angle_beta   90.00
_cell.angle_gamma   90.00
#
_symmetry.space_group_name_H-M   'P 1'
#
loop_
_entity.id
_entity.type
_entity.pdbx_description
1 polymer ?
#
loop_
_entity_poly.entity_id
_entity_poly.type
_entity_poly.pdbx_seq_one_letter_code
_entity_poly.pdbx_strand_id
1 'polypeptide(L)'
;ANEPKLLCFDSLIRNCQSKTVGKHFEMVMPIFELHLGNGTKAQSEQSNIKPASIPVQLSILSLLETLFSDKACPQHVFQPFTVDLIENVFMPNLVWRVGGKASSLRKVTVASLYSLLRAGGATSRALCSVAPRLLPLLKSNLDDNDASTIQIVCLSLAMIFDNLPGMLGVEPVNHLYPDLIKCLDDSNDNVRFAAIKA
;
A
#
# COMPACT_ATOMS: atom_id res chain seq x y z
N ALA A 1 -2.47 6.88 20.51
CA ALA A 1 -3.87 6.89 20.04
C ALA A 1 -4.64 8.15 20.48
N ASN A 2 -4.21 8.90 21.51
CA ASN A 2 -4.88 10.14 21.95
C ASN A 2 -4.03 11.40 21.70
N GLU A 3 -3.43 11.53 20.52
CA GLU A 3 -2.75 12.79 20.18
C GLU A 3 -3.76 13.73 19.51
N PRO A 4 -4.12 14.87 20.14
CA PRO A 4 -5.19 15.74 19.64
C PRO A 4 -4.95 16.21 18.21
N LYS A 5 -3.69 16.44 17.84
CA LYS A 5 -3.30 16.84 16.48
C LYS A 5 -3.63 15.77 15.43
N LEU A 6 -3.41 14.50 15.76
CA LEU A 6 -3.74 13.38 14.87
C LEU A 6 -5.26 13.22 14.75
N LEU A 7 -6.01 13.40 15.84
CA LEU A 7 -7.48 13.34 15.83
C LEU A 7 -8.08 14.51 15.03
N CYS A 8 -7.51 15.71 15.15
CA CYS A 8 -7.90 16.86 14.33
C CYS A 8 -7.57 16.63 12.85
N PHE A 9 -6.40 16.05 12.54
CA PHE A 9 -6.04 15.70 11.17
C PHE A 9 -6.97 14.61 10.61
N ASP A 10 -7.21 13.52 11.34
CA ASP A 10 -8.14 12.46 10.94
C ASP A 10 -9.55 13.01 10.73
N SER A 11 -10.04 13.84 11.66
CA SER A 11 -11.32 14.53 11.53
C SER A 11 -11.34 15.47 10.32
N LEU A 12 -10.27 16.24 10.07
CA LEU A 12 -10.19 17.13 8.92
C LEU A 12 -10.25 16.32 7.62
N ILE A 13 -9.46 15.25 7.50
CA ILE A 13 -9.40 14.45 6.28
C ILE A 13 -10.72 13.70 6.05
N ARG A 14 -11.35 13.14 7.08
CA ARG A 14 -12.63 12.41 6.96
C ARG A 14 -13.84 13.33 6.75
N ASN A 15 -13.81 14.55 7.29
CA ASN A 15 -14.93 15.50 7.15
C ASN A 15 -14.76 16.46 5.96
N CYS A 16 -13.53 16.68 5.48
CA CYS A 16 -13.34 17.29 4.16
C CYS A 16 -13.85 16.32 3.11
N GLN A 17 -14.65 16.81 2.17
CA GLN A 17 -15.01 16.02 0.99
C GLN A 17 -13.70 15.52 0.35
N SER A 18 -13.55 14.22 0.10
CA SER A 18 -12.30 13.63 -0.41
C SER A 18 -11.83 14.29 -1.70
N LYS A 19 -12.75 14.88 -2.48
CA LYS A 19 -12.47 15.74 -3.63
C LYS A 19 -11.57 16.95 -3.30
N THR A 20 -11.74 17.58 -2.14
CA THR A 20 -10.92 18.72 -1.69
C THR A 20 -9.54 18.24 -1.27
N VAL A 21 -9.46 17.15 -0.50
CA VAL A 21 -8.18 16.56 -0.08
C VAL A 21 -7.39 16.09 -1.30
N GLY A 22 -8.04 15.43 -2.27
CA GLY A 22 -7.39 14.98 -3.50
C GLY A 22 -6.83 16.13 -4.35
N LYS A 23 -7.54 17.26 -4.45
CA LYS A 23 -7.05 18.47 -5.14
C LYS A 23 -5.84 19.12 -4.48
N HIS A 24 -5.63 18.83 -3.20
CA HIS A 24 -4.61 19.43 -2.37
C HIS A 24 -3.71 18.37 -1.73
N PHE A 25 -3.59 17.22 -2.40
CA PHE A 25 -2.90 16.08 -1.84
C PHE A 25 -1.42 16.36 -1.60
N GLU A 26 -0.83 17.27 -2.39
CA GLU A 26 0.52 17.81 -2.21
C GLU A 26 0.76 18.41 -0.83
N MET A 27 -0.27 18.98 -0.18
CA MET A 27 -0.13 19.58 1.15
C MET A 27 -0.08 18.53 2.26
N VAL A 28 -0.67 17.36 2.02
CA VAL A 28 -0.77 16.28 3.02
C VAL A 28 0.21 15.14 2.77
N MET A 29 0.74 15.01 1.55
CA MET A 29 1.74 13.99 1.20
C MET A 29 2.96 13.98 2.13
N PRO A 30 3.57 15.13 2.49
CA PRO A 30 4.70 15.15 3.42
C PRO A 30 4.37 14.58 4.81
N ILE A 31 3.10 14.66 5.25
CA ILE A 31 2.65 14.10 6.52
C ILE A 31 2.65 12.57 6.44
N PHE A 32 2.19 12.00 5.32
CA PHE A 32 2.22 10.57 5.09
C PHE A 32 3.66 10.04 5.05
N GLU A 33 4.54 10.69 4.30
CA GLU A 33 5.97 10.32 4.23
C GLU A 33 6.66 10.41 5.60
N LEU A 34 6.36 11.45 6.38
CA LEU A 34 6.95 11.62 7.71
C LEU A 34 6.58 10.49 8.69
N HIS A 35 5.34 10.00 8.66
CA HIS A 35 4.85 9.04 9.65
C HIS A 35 4.90 7.58 9.19
N LEU A 36 4.78 7.35 7.89
CA LEU A 36 4.77 6.02 7.27
C LEU A 36 6.06 5.70 6.56
N GLY A 37 6.84 6.70 6.16
CA GLY A 37 8.15 6.45 5.58
C GLY A 37 9.13 5.89 6.59
N ASN A 38 10.04 5.05 6.09
CA ASN A 38 11.34 4.92 6.71
C ASN A 38 12.06 6.19 6.30
N GLY A 39 11.97 7.28 7.10
CA GLY A 39 12.59 8.57 6.79
C GLY A 39 13.91 8.33 6.07
N THR A 40 14.08 8.91 4.88
CA THR A 40 15.22 8.60 4.00
C THR A 40 16.47 8.53 4.88
N LYS A 41 17.29 7.47 4.76
CA LYS A 41 18.44 7.26 5.66
C LYS A 41 19.31 8.52 5.79
N ALA A 42 19.31 9.40 4.78
CA ALA A 42 19.92 10.72 4.77
C ALA A 42 19.28 11.76 5.74
N GLN A 43 17.96 11.75 5.96
CA GLN A 43 17.25 12.67 6.86
C GLN A 43 17.22 12.20 8.32
N SER A 44 17.29 10.88 8.57
CA SER A 44 17.29 10.32 9.93
C SER A 44 18.58 10.61 10.71
N GLU A 45 19.69 10.93 10.04
CA GLU A 45 20.95 11.28 10.69
C GLU A 45 21.03 12.76 11.08
N GLN A 46 20.19 13.63 10.49
CA GLN A 46 20.20 15.08 10.73
C GLN A 46 18.95 15.60 11.45
N SER A 47 17.88 14.82 11.52
CA SER A 47 16.65 15.19 12.22
C SER A 47 16.34 14.18 13.32
N ASN A 48 16.21 14.66 14.55
CA ASN A 48 15.92 13.88 15.76
C ASN A 48 14.46 13.36 15.78
N ILE A 49 13.95 12.91 14.62
CA ILE A 49 12.56 12.52 14.40
C ILE A 49 12.41 11.06 14.81
N LYS A 50 11.73 10.86 15.94
CA LYS A 50 11.35 9.52 16.41
C LYS A 50 10.34 8.91 15.44
N PRO A 51 10.48 7.63 15.04
CA PRO A 51 9.49 6.96 14.22
C PRO A 51 8.12 6.98 14.90
N ALA A 52 7.07 7.21 14.10
CA ALA A 52 5.69 7.21 14.60
C ALA A 52 5.35 5.87 15.27
N SER A 53 4.53 5.91 16.32
CA SER A 53 4.07 4.67 16.96
C SER A 53 3.15 3.88 16.01
N ILE A 54 3.19 2.55 16.06
CA ILE A 54 2.37 1.68 15.19
C ILE A 54 0.87 2.06 15.18
N PRO A 55 0.22 2.40 16.31
CA PRO A 55 -1.16 2.86 16.30
C PRO A 55 -1.39 4.10 15.43
N VAL A 56 -0.46 5.05 15.43
CA VAL A 56 -0.53 6.26 14.58
C VAL A 56 -0.39 5.87 13.11
N GLN A 57 0.55 4.99 12.79
CA GLN A 57 0.75 4.50 11.43
C GLN A 57 -0.50 3.79 10.90
N LEU A 58 -1.14 2.94 11.71
CA LEU A 58 -2.39 2.28 11.37
C LEU A 58 -3.53 3.27 11.12
N SER A 59 -3.68 4.30 11.95
CA SER A 59 -4.68 5.36 11.74
C SER A 59 -4.46 6.10 10.42
N ILE A 60 -3.21 6.44 10.12
CA ILE A 60 -2.84 7.16 8.90
C ILE A 60 -3.04 6.29 7.64
N LEU A 61 -2.69 5.00 7.68
CA LEU A 61 -2.98 4.09 6.57
C LEU A 61 -4.49 3.89 6.37
N SER A 62 -5.27 3.78 7.45
CA SER A 62 -6.73 3.69 7.35
C SER A 62 -7.34 4.94 6.73
N LEU A 63 -6.78 6.13 7.00
CA LEU A 63 -7.16 7.37 6.32
C LEU A 63 -6.90 7.31 4.81
N LEU A 64 -5.70 6.87 4.40
CA LEU A 64 -5.36 6.70 2.99
C LEU A 64 -6.30 5.71 2.30
N GLU A 65 -6.56 4.56 2.91
CA GLU A 65 -7.50 3.56 2.40
C GLU A 65 -8.91 4.16 2.22
N THR A 66 -9.40 4.93 3.20
CA THR A 66 -10.70 5.62 3.10
C THR A 66 -10.71 6.62 1.95
N LEU A 67 -9.65 7.41 1.77
CA LEU A 67 -9.53 8.39 0.70
C LEU A 67 -9.53 7.74 -0.69
N PHE A 68 -8.79 6.64 -0.87
CA PHE A 68 -8.75 5.92 -2.15
C PHE A 68 -10.05 5.18 -2.44
N SER A 69 -10.73 4.68 -1.41
CA SER A 69 -12.02 4.00 -1.54
C SER A 69 -13.20 4.96 -1.81
N ASP A 70 -13.03 6.28 -1.62
CA ASP A 70 -14.11 7.25 -1.86
C ASP A 70 -14.35 7.50 -3.36
N LYS A 71 -15.51 7.03 -3.84
CA LYS A 71 -15.97 7.19 -5.23
C LYS A 71 -16.24 8.66 -5.61
N ALA A 72 -16.43 9.56 -4.66
CA ALA A 72 -16.63 10.99 -4.92
C ALA A 72 -15.30 11.71 -5.25
N CYS A 73 -14.15 11.13 -4.90
CA CYS A 73 -12.85 11.66 -5.24
C CYS A 73 -12.44 11.24 -6.66
N PRO A 74 -12.13 12.18 -7.58
CA PRO A 74 -11.59 11.83 -8.88
C PRO A 74 -10.20 11.19 -8.73
N GLN A 75 -10.07 9.91 -9.05
CA GLN A 75 -8.89 9.12 -8.66
C GLN A 75 -7.59 9.51 -9.38
N HIS A 76 -7.70 10.17 -10.54
CA HIS A 76 -6.55 10.71 -11.27
C HIS A 76 -5.76 11.76 -10.47
N VAL A 77 -6.35 12.34 -9.41
CA VAL A 77 -5.66 13.31 -8.54
C VAL A 77 -4.48 12.69 -7.78
N PHE A 78 -4.48 11.36 -7.60
CA PHE A 78 -3.39 10.64 -6.93
C PHE A 78 -2.27 10.20 -7.87
N GLN A 79 -2.49 10.23 -9.20
CA GLN A 79 -1.52 9.79 -10.20
C GLN A 79 -0.15 10.49 -10.09
N PRO A 80 -0.08 11.82 -9.86
CA PRO A 80 1.21 12.51 -9.69
C PRO A 80 2.03 12.00 -8.51
N PHE A 81 1.38 11.49 -7.46
CA PHE A 81 2.01 11.08 -6.20
C PHE A 81 2.18 9.57 -6.08
N THR A 82 1.76 8.79 -7.10
CA THR A 82 1.69 7.32 -7.00
C THR A 82 3.05 6.69 -6.76
N VAL A 83 4.10 7.17 -7.45
CA VAL A 83 5.45 6.63 -7.26
C VAL A 83 5.90 6.85 -5.82
N ASP A 84 5.80 8.08 -5.32
CA ASP A 84 6.19 8.42 -3.94
C ASP A 84 5.33 7.67 -2.90
N LEU A 85 4.01 7.54 -3.12
CA LEU A 85 3.15 6.73 -2.25
C LEU A 85 3.60 5.28 -2.19
N ILE A 86 3.92 4.67 -3.33
CA ILE A 86 4.35 3.28 -3.34
C ILE A 86 5.72 3.15 -2.66
N GLU A 87 6.70 3.94 -3.07
CA GLU A 87 8.09 3.80 -2.62
C GLU A 87 8.34 4.29 -1.20
N ASN A 88 7.81 5.47 -0.86
CA ASN A 88 8.10 6.15 0.40
C ASN A 88 7.06 5.84 1.46
N VAL A 89 5.84 5.42 1.09
CA VAL A 89 4.76 5.15 2.07
C VAL A 89 4.45 3.67 2.19
N PHE A 90 4.20 2.93 1.11
CA PHE A 90 3.78 1.53 1.22
C PHE A 90 4.95 0.55 1.41
N MET A 91 5.97 0.58 0.55
CA MET A 91 7.09 -0.38 0.61
C MET A 91 7.73 -0.50 2.00
N PRO A 92 8.02 0.61 2.74
CA PRO A 92 8.54 0.55 4.10
C PRO A 92 7.73 -0.29 5.07
N ASN A 93 6.40 -0.30 4.88
CA ASN A 93 5.42 -0.94 5.75
C ASN A 93 4.97 -2.31 5.26
N LEU A 94 5.44 -2.77 4.09
CA LEU A 94 5.25 -4.14 3.58
C LEU A 94 6.33 -5.12 4.06
N VAL A 95 7.46 -4.60 4.57
CA VAL A 95 8.58 -5.44 5.03
C VAL A 95 8.14 -6.26 6.24
N TRP A 96 8.41 -7.57 6.18
CA TRP A 96 8.11 -8.47 7.29
C TRP A 96 8.85 -8.06 8.56
N ARG A 97 8.10 -8.01 9.66
CA ARG A 97 8.60 -7.81 11.02
C ARG A 97 7.77 -8.68 11.96
N VAL A 98 8.42 -9.21 12.99
CA VAL A 98 7.79 -10.06 13.99
C VAL A 98 6.76 -9.28 14.84
N GLY A 99 5.66 -9.95 15.21
CA GLY A 99 4.67 -9.44 16.15
C GLY A 99 3.33 -9.03 15.51
N GLY A 100 2.25 -9.19 16.27
CA GLY A 100 0.88 -8.97 15.76
C GLY A 100 0.64 -7.55 15.24
N LYS A 101 1.15 -6.52 15.94
CA LYS A 101 1.03 -5.13 15.48
C LYS A 101 1.70 -4.88 14.13
N ALA A 102 2.85 -5.52 13.89
CA ALA A 102 3.54 -5.42 12.60
C ALA A 102 2.79 -6.16 11.48
N SER A 103 2.19 -7.30 11.78
CA SER A 103 1.29 -8.00 10.85
C SER A 103 0.06 -7.15 10.50
N SER A 104 -0.60 -6.54 11.49
CA SER A 104 -1.71 -5.61 11.23
C SER A 104 -1.28 -4.43 10.36
N LEU A 105 -0.07 -3.89 10.58
CA LEU A 105 0.46 -2.79 9.77
C LEU A 105 0.65 -3.20 8.30
N ARG A 106 1.23 -4.38 8.03
CA ARG A 106 1.36 -4.92 6.67
C ARG A 106 0.01 -5.12 6.01
N LYS A 107 -0.95 -5.71 6.71
CA LYS A 107 -2.31 -5.94 6.22
C LYS A 107 -3.01 -4.65 5.79
N VAL A 108 -2.99 -3.62 6.64
CA VAL A 108 -3.60 -2.31 6.31
C VAL A 108 -2.82 -1.61 5.19
N THR A 109 -1.50 -1.78 5.13
CA THR A 109 -0.67 -1.26 4.03
C THR A 109 -1.05 -1.88 2.69
N VAL A 110 -1.15 -3.20 2.62
CA VAL A 110 -1.61 -3.93 1.44
C VAL A 110 -3.04 -3.53 1.06
N ALA A 111 -3.95 -3.37 2.02
CA ALA A 111 -5.31 -2.90 1.76
C ALA A 111 -5.36 -1.47 1.19
N SER A 112 -4.47 -0.59 1.65
CA SER A 112 -4.35 0.79 1.16
C SER A 112 -3.82 0.81 -0.28
N LEU A 113 -2.77 0.01 -0.56
CA LEU A 113 -2.23 -0.17 -1.91
C LEU A 113 -3.28 -0.75 -2.85
N TYR A 114 -3.98 -1.81 -2.45
CA TYR A 114 -5.09 -2.39 -3.21
C TYR A 114 -6.16 -1.35 -3.54
N SER A 115 -6.52 -0.50 -2.57
CA SER A 115 -7.52 0.54 -2.79
C SER A 115 -7.04 1.61 -3.79
N LEU A 116 -5.78 2.05 -3.71
CA LEU A 116 -5.17 2.94 -4.71
C LEU A 116 -5.20 2.33 -6.13
N LEU A 117 -4.82 1.06 -6.26
CA LEU A 117 -4.81 0.33 -7.52
C LEU A 117 -6.23 0.16 -8.10
N ARG A 118 -7.18 -0.29 -7.26
CA ARG A 118 -8.59 -0.51 -7.64
C ARG A 118 -9.25 0.77 -8.12
N ALA A 119 -8.83 1.90 -7.57
CA ALA A 119 -9.36 3.20 -7.93
C ALA A 119 -8.77 3.75 -9.24
N GLY A 120 -7.77 3.10 -9.84
CA GLY A 120 -7.08 3.59 -11.04
C GLY A 120 -6.15 4.77 -10.74
N GLY A 121 -5.72 4.90 -9.48
CA GLY A 121 -4.79 5.94 -9.05
C GLY A 121 -3.38 5.72 -9.59
N ALA A 122 -3.01 4.50 -9.95
CA ALA A 122 -1.69 4.17 -10.48
C ALA A 122 -1.69 3.98 -12.00
N THR A 123 -0.82 4.70 -12.71
CA THR A 123 -0.63 4.52 -14.16
C THR A 123 0.32 3.36 -14.47
N SER A 124 0.21 2.74 -15.65
CA SER A 124 1.16 1.72 -16.10
C SER A 124 2.61 2.19 -16.05
N ARG A 125 2.88 3.46 -16.38
CA ARG A 125 4.22 4.05 -16.29
C ARG A 125 4.75 4.05 -14.85
N ALA A 126 3.93 4.53 -13.90
CA ALA A 126 4.30 4.57 -12.49
C ALA A 126 4.49 3.16 -11.91
N LEU A 127 3.61 2.22 -12.28
CA LEU A 127 3.73 0.82 -11.86
C LEU A 127 4.99 0.17 -12.44
N CYS A 128 5.31 0.41 -13.71
CA CYS A 128 6.50 -0.13 -14.35
C CYS A 128 7.77 0.36 -13.66
N SER A 129 7.83 1.63 -13.21
CA SER A 129 9.02 2.16 -12.53
C SER A 129 9.24 1.58 -11.14
N VAL A 130 8.18 1.18 -10.43
CA VAL A 130 8.27 0.65 -9.05
C VAL A 130 8.21 -0.87 -8.97
N ALA A 131 7.70 -1.56 -9.99
CA ALA A 131 7.49 -3.02 -10.00
C ALA A 131 8.73 -3.84 -9.61
N PRO A 132 9.98 -3.51 -10.06
CA PRO A 132 11.16 -4.28 -9.67
C PRO A 132 11.41 -4.31 -8.15
N ARG A 133 10.97 -3.28 -7.42
CA ARG A 133 11.08 -3.18 -5.95
C ARG A 133 9.82 -3.64 -5.24
N LEU A 134 8.64 -3.41 -5.85
CA LEU A 134 7.35 -3.74 -5.24
C LEU A 134 7.05 -5.25 -5.29
N LEU A 135 7.28 -5.91 -6.43
CA LEU A 135 6.90 -7.31 -6.63
C LEU A 135 7.58 -8.27 -5.63
N PRO A 136 8.88 -8.13 -5.30
CA PRO A 136 9.50 -8.95 -4.26
C PRO A 136 8.85 -8.79 -2.88
N LEU A 137 8.41 -7.57 -2.53
CA LEU A 137 7.73 -7.32 -1.26
C LEU A 137 6.35 -7.97 -1.24
N LEU A 138 5.56 -7.81 -2.31
CA LEU A 138 4.26 -8.47 -2.43
C LEU A 138 4.40 -10.00 -2.40
N LYS A 139 5.36 -10.54 -3.15
CA LYS A 139 5.70 -11.98 -3.12
C LYS A 139 5.94 -12.47 -1.69
N SER A 140 6.76 -11.75 -0.91
CA SER A 140 7.05 -12.15 0.48
C SER A 140 5.83 -12.12 1.41
N ASN A 141 4.78 -11.37 1.05
CA ASN A 141 3.53 -11.32 1.80
C ASN A 141 2.51 -12.39 1.36
N LEU A 142 2.79 -13.18 0.31
CA LEU A 142 2.02 -14.39 -0.02
C LEU A 142 2.25 -15.51 0.99
N ASP A 143 3.37 -15.47 1.73
CA ASP A 143 3.69 -16.39 2.82
C ASP A 143 3.21 -15.87 4.20
N ASP A 144 2.31 -14.87 4.27
CA ASP A 144 1.78 -14.37 5.55
C ASP A 144 0.80 -15.38 6.19
N ASN A 145 0.69 -15.38 7.52
CA ASN A 145 -0.18 -16.32 8.24
C ASN A 145 -1.67 -15.90 8.22
N ASP A 146 -1.96 -14.63 7.89
CA ASP A 146 -3.33 -14.13 7.79
C ASP A 146 -3.84 -14.27 6.35
N ALA A 147 -4.82 -15.17 6.16
CA ALA A 147 -5.41 -15.45 4.84
C ALA A 147 -5.95 -14.20 4.13
N SER A 148 -6.47 -13.21 4.86
CA SER A 148 -6.96 -11.99 4.21
C SER A 148 -5.83 -11.09 3.71
N THR A 149 -4.65 -11.10 4.36
CA THR A 149 -3.44 -10.47 3.82
C THR A 149 -3.07 -11.13 2.49
N ILE A 150 -2.97 -12.47 2.45
CA ILE A 150 -2.64 -13.22 1.22
C ILE A 150 -3.66 -12.90 0.12
N GLN A 151 -4.96 -12.95 0.42
CA GLN A 151 -6.03 -12.62 -0.52
C GLN A 151 -5.82 -11.23 -1.14
N ILE A 152 -5.59 -10.20 -0.33
CA ILE A 152 -5.46 -8.83 -0.84
C ILE A 152 -4.14 -8.65 -1.61
N VAL A 153 -3.07 -9.38 -1.24
CA VAL A 153 -1.84 -9.42 -2.04
C VAL A 153 -2.11 -10.00 -3.42
N CYS A 154 -2.77 -11.16 -3.53
CA CYS A 154 -3.14 -11.75 -4.82
C CYS A 154 -3.96 -10.78 -5.67
N LEU A 155 -4.98 -10.14 -5.09
CA LEU A 155 -5.79 -9.15 -5.81
C LEU A 155 -4.99 -7.92 -6.25
N SER A 156 -4.00 -7.50 -5.45
CA SER A 156 -3.09 -6.40 -5.81
C SER A 156 -2.18 -6.79 -6.97
N LEU A 157 -1.64 -8.02 -6.96
CA LEU A 157 -0.84 -8.56 -8.04
C LEU A 157 -1.62 -8.65 -9.35
N ALA A 158 -2.86 -9.15 -9.32
CA ALA A 158 -3.75 -9.20 -10.48
C ALA A 158 -3.89 -7.81 -11.15
N MET A 159 -4.19 -6.78 -10.35
CA MET A 159 -4.31 -5.42 -10.89
C MET A 159 -2.99 -4.86 -11.42
N ILE A 160 -1.85 -5.19 -10.79
CA ILE A 160 -0.54 -4.78 -11.29
C ILE A 160 -0.27 -5.43 -12.64
N PHE A 161 -0.57 -6.72 -12.80
CA PHE A 161 -0.37 -7.44 -14.06
C PHE A 161 -1.28 -6.92 -15.17
N ASP A 162 -2.56 -6.66 -14.87
CA ASP A 162 -3.51 -6.04 -15.79
C ASP A 162 -3.02 -4.68 -16.31
N ASN A 163 -2.27 -3.94 -15.47
CA ASN A 163 -1.71 -2.64 -15.85
C ASN A 163 -0.33 -2.73 -16.52
N LEU A 164 0.31 -3.90 -16.52
CA LEU A 164 1.66 -4.13 -17.05
C LEU A 164 1.73 -5.26 -18.11
N PRO A 165 0.79 -5.31 -19.09
CA PRO A 165 0.76 -6.39 -20.07
C PRO A 165 2.04 -6.41 -20.90
N GLY A 166 2.75 -7.54 -20.88
CA GLY A 166 4.02 -7.72 -21.61
C GLY A 166 5.20 -6.89 -21.09
N MET A 167 5.04 -6.19 -19.96
CA MET A 167 6.11 -5.37 -19.37
C MET A 167 6.97 -6.13 -18.36
N LEU A 168 6.49 -7.27 -17.87
CA LEU A 168 7.26 -8.13 -16.97
C LEU A 168 8.17 -9.07 -17.77
N GLY A 169 9.45 -9.10 -17.41
CA GLY A 169 10.40 -10.06 -17.96
C GLY A 169 10.16 -11.48 -17.45
N VAL A 170 10.81 -12.45 -18.09
CA VAL A 170 10.71 -13.88 -17.75
C VAL A 170 11.14 -14.15 -16.30
N GLU A 171 12.18 -13.49 -15.82
CA GLU A 171 12.74 -13.72 -14.48
C GLU A 171 11.77 -13.34 -13.34
N PRO A 172 11.19 -12.11 -13.27
CA PRO A 172 10.15 -11.79 -12.29
C PRO A 172 8.96 -12.75 -12.30
N VAL A 173 8.53 -13.19 -13.50
CA VAL A 173 7.43 -14.15 -13.65
C VAL A 173 7.81 -15.50 -13.05
N ASN A 174 8.98 -16.04 -13.40
CA ASN A 174 9.46 -17.33 -12.88
C ASN A 174 9.63 -17.33 -11.36
N HIS A 175 9.98 -16.19 -10.77
CA HIS A 175 10.09 -16.07 -9.32
C HIS A 175 8.73 -15.96 -8.62
N LEU A 176 7.72 -15.37 -9.25
CA LEU A 176 6.43 -15.09 -8.60
C LEU A 176 5.39 -16.18 -8.83
N TYR A 177 5.39 -16.79 -10.01
CA TYR A 177 4.43 -17.83 -10.41
C TYR A 177 4.34 -19.00 -9.41
N PRO A 178 5.44 -19.58 -8.90
CA PRO A 178 5.36 -20.70 -7.97
C PRO A 178 4.60 -20.37 -6.68
N ASP A 179 4.70 -19.13 -6.17
CA ASP A 179 3.99 -18.75 -4.94
C ASP A 179 2.51 -18.50 -5.18
N LEU A 180 2.14 -17.97 -6.35
CA LEU A 180 0.73 -17.88 -6.74
C LEU A 180 0.09 -19.27 -6.90
N ILE A 181 0.84 -20.25 -7.43
CA ILE A 181 0.37 -21.64 -7.50
C ILE A 181 0.17 -22.23 -6.11
N LYS A 182 1.07 -21.97 -5.15
CA LYS A 182 0.86 -22.41 -3.75
C LYS A 182 -0.44 -21.85 -3.16
N CYS A 183 -0.81 -20.61 -3.50
CA CYS A 183 -2.06 -20.02 -3.03
C CYS A 183 -3.32 -20.71 -3.59
N LEU A 184 -3.22 -21.49 -4.68
CA LEU A 184 -4.32 -22.32 -5.18
C LEU A 184 -4.61 -23.53 -4.28
N ASP A 185 -3.65 -23.92 -3.44
CA ASP A 185 -3.81 -25.00 -2.46
C ASP A 185 -4.16 -24.47 -1.05
N ASP A 186 -4.45 -23.17 -0.91
CA ASP A 186 -4.79 -22.58 0.38
C ASP A 186 -6.13 -23.12 0.93
N SER A 187 -6.18 -23.34 2.24
CA SER A 187 -7.40 -23.75 2.95
C SER A 187 -8.57 -22.78 2.80
N ASN A 188 -8.31 -21.51 2.51
CA ASN A 188 -9.31 -20.46 2.37
C ASN A 188 -9.70 -20.21 0.90
N ASP A 189 -10.97 -20.41 0.60
CA ASP A 189 -11.54 -20.23 -0.74
C ASP A 189 -11.28 -18.85 -1.34
N ASN A 190 -11.32 -17.80 -0.52
CA ASN A 190 -11.09 -16.43 -0.99
C ASN A 190 -9.64 -16.22 -1.46
N VAL A 191 -8.68 -16.90 -0.82
CA VAL A 191 -7.27 -16.89 -1.25
C VAL A 191 -7.16 -17.61 -2.59
N ARG A 192 -7.76 -18.80 -2.72
CA ARG A 192 -7.76 -19.57 -3.97
C ARG A 192 -8.36 -18.78 -5.13
N PHE A 193 -9.52 -18.15 -4.93
CA PHE A 193 -10.15 -17.32 -5.97
C PHE A 193 -9.33 -16.07 -6.32
N ALA A 194 -8.72 -15.43 -5.33
CA ALA A 194 -7.85 -14.28 -5.58
C ALA A 194 -6.58 -14.67 -6.35
N ALA A 195 -6.01 -15.84 -6.06
CA ALA A 195 -4.86 -16.39 -6.77
C ALA A 195 -5.18 -16.76 -8.22
N ILE A 196 -6.36 -17.32 -8.51
CA ILE A 196 -6.82 -17.58 -9.90
C ILE A 196 -6.93 -16.28 -10.71
N LYS A 197 -7.29 -15.17 -10.05
CA LYS A 197 -7.43 -13.87 -10.70
C LYS A 197 -6.08 -13.22 -11.03
N ALA A 198 -5.03 -13.54 -10.28
CA ALA A 198 -3.67 -13.04 -10.47
C ALA A 198 -2.93 -13.87 -11.53
#